data_AF-A0A9N8E2C1-F1
#
_entry.id   AF-A0A9N8E2C1-F1
#
_cell.length_a   1.000
_cell.length_b   1.000
_cell.length_c   1.000
_cell.angle_alpha   90.00
_cell.angle_beta   90.00
_cell.angle_gamma   90.00
#
_symmetry.space_group_name_H-M   'P 1'
#
loop_
_entity.id
_entity.type
_entity.pdbx_description
1 polymer ?
#
loop_
_entity_poly.entity_id
_entity_poly.type
_entity_poly.pdbx_seq_one_letter_code
_entity_poly.pdbx_strand_id
1 'polypeptide(L)'
;MTLFCCSGRADYMNHWLNNHGTKLIKEFIAFTNGETLPECNEQFAIQAVTKQDFGPVLSTIWYVREGTGFRIDDTSNSDRRFQRSNDFKNFKCRSHKRFFEVNLYTKDGVSHHHESTRSGRSYARDASIDQDSGICTKGAHWTHPAQK
;
A
#
# COMPACT_ATOMS: atom_id res chain seq x y z
N MET A 1 -13.54 -12.66 8.30
CA MET A 1 -12.62 -11.68 8.92
C MET A 1 -12.74 -10.38 8.15
N THR A 2 -13.07 -9.25 8.78
CA THR A 2 -13.40 -8.00 8.08
C THR A 2 -12.35 -6.93 8.35
N LEU A 3 -11.51 -6.64 7.36
CA LEU A 3 -10.55 -5.52 7.43
C LEU A 3 -11.28 -4.18 7.63
N PHE A 4 -12.40 -4.03 6.94
CA PHE A 4 -13.18 -2.80 6.97
C PHE A 4 -14.20 -2.80 8.10
N CYS A 5 -14.49 -1.61 8.62
CA CYS A 5 -15.43 -1.44 9.73
C CYS A 5 -16.89 -1.70 9.34
N CYS A 6 -17.25 -1.52 8.07
CA CYS A 6 -18.59 -1.77 7.53
C CYS A 6 -18.55 -1.79 5.99
N SER A 7 -19.69 -2.10 5.38
CA SER A 7 -19.91 -1.99 3.92
C SER A 7 -19.93 -0.56 3.40
N GLY A 8 -20.19 0.44 4.25
CA GLY A 8 -20.23 1.87 3.92
C GLY A 8 -18.86 2.51 3.70
N ARG A 9 -17.85 1.75 3.25
CA ARG A 9 -16.55 2.29 2.84
C ARG A 9 -16.67 2.88 1.43
N ALA A 10 -16.02 4.01 1.20
CA ALA A 10 -15.91 4.62 -0.11
C ALA A 10 -14.45 4.68 -0.52
N ASP A 11 -14.20 4.57 -1.83
CA ASP A 11 -12.90 4.87 -2.42
C ASP A 11 -12.48 6.30 -2.04
N TYR A 12 -11.22 6.47 -1.65
CA TYR A 12 -10.66 7.78 -1.34
C TYR A 12 -9.54 8.13 -2.33
N MET A 13 -9.68 9.29 -2.99
CA MET A 13 -8.78 9.78 -4.06
C MET A 13 -8.47 8.71 -5.11
N ASN A 14 -9.48 8.42 -5.93
CA ASN A 14 -9.43 7.31 -6.85
C ASN A 14 -8.52 7.58 -8.06
N HIS A 15 -7.33 6.97 -8.07
CA HIS A 15 -6.51 6.78 -9.28
C HIS A 15 -6.20 5.29 -9.45
N TRP A 16 -7.16 4.51 -9.94
CA TRP A 16 -6.87 3.15 -10.41
C TRP A 16 -6.06 3.24 -11.71
N LEU A 17 -4.80 2.83 -11.69
CA LEU A 17 -4.08 2.53 -12.92
C LEU A 17 -4.49 1.11 -13.36
N ASN A 18 -4.76 0.89 -14.64
CA ASN A 18 -5.04 -0.45 -15.15
C ASN A 18 -3.74 -1.24 -15.34
N ASN A 19 -3.03 -1.49 -14.23
CA ASN A 19 -1.77 -2.21 -14.20
C ASN A 19 -1.88 -3.51 -13.39
N HIS A 20 -0.77 -4.25 -13.34
CA HIS A 20 -0.70 -5.52 -12.65
C HIS A 20 -0.99 -5.39 -11.14
N GLY A 21 -0.34 -4.44 -10.45
CA GLY A 21 -0.53 -4.28 -9.00
C GLY A 21 -1.96 -3.90 -8.59
N THR A 22 -2.66 -3.12 -9.42
CA THR A 22 -4.09 -2.85 -9.22
C THR A 22 -4.94 -4.12 -9.28
N LYS A 23 -4.60 -5.10 -10.12
CA LYS A 23 -5.31 -6.39 -10.16
C LYS A 23 -5.12 -7.15 -8.85
N LEU A 24 -3.89 -7.20 -8.33
CA LEU A 24 -3.57 -7.86 -7.06
C LEU A 24 -4.31 -7.22 -5.87
N ILE A 25 -4.40 -5.88 -5.85
CA ILE A 25 -5.18 -5.16 -4.83
C ILE A 25 -6.69 -5.46 -4.97
N LYS A 26 -7.23 -5.58 -6.19
CA LYS A 26 -8.63 -5.97 -6.41
C LYS A 26 -8.93 -7.37 -5.89
N GLU A 27 -8.03 -8.33 -6.10
CA GLU A 27 -8.16 -9.67 -5.52
C GLU A 27 -8.21 -9.62 -3.99
N PHE A 28 -7.33 -8.81 -3.37
CA PHE A 28 -7.38 -8.63 -1.93
C PHE A 28 -8.72 -8.06 -1.45
N ILE A 29 -9.26 -7.07 -2.14
CA ILE A 29 -10.57 -6.48 -1.80
C ILE A 29 -11.68 -7.52 -1.94
N ALA A 30 -11.68 -8.32 -3.02
CA ALA A 30 -12.62 -9.41 -3.23
C ALA A 30 -12.56 -10.43 -2.07
N PHE A 31 -11.36 -10.83 -1.64
CA PHE A 31 -11.17 -11.67 -0.46
C PHE A 31 -11.77 -11.05 0.82
N THR A 32 -11.55 -9.75 1.05
CA THR A 32 -12.16 -9.07 2.23
C THR A 32 -13.68 -8.98 2.17
N ASN A 33 -14.28 -9.12 0.99
CA ASN A 33 -15.73 -9.22 0.79
C ASN A 33 -16.25 -10.66 0.95
N GLY A 34 -15.37 -11.63 1.18
CA GLY A 34 -15.72 -13.05 1.29
C GLY A 34 -15.79 -13.78 -0.04
N GLU A 35 -15.25 -13.21 -1.12
CA GLU A 35 -15.18 -13.89 -2.41
C GLU A 35 -14.05 -14.92 -2.42
N THR A 36 -14.26 -16.02 -3.15
CA THR A 36 -13.23 -17.05 -3.36
C THR A 36 -12.30 -16.61 -4.47
N LEU A 37 -10.99 -16.64 -4.23
CA LEU A 37 -10.00 -16.27 -5.23
C LEU A 37 -9.52 -17.49 -6.03
N PRO A 38 -9.13 -17.30 -7.30
CA PRO A 38 -8.45 -18.35 -8.04
C PRO A 38 -7.15 -18.76 -7.35
N GLU A 39 -6.63 -19.95 -7.63
CA GLU A 39 -5.27 -20.28 -7.23
C GLU A 39 -4.29 -19.32 -7.90
N CYS A 40 -3.37 -18.77 -7.11
CA CYS A 40 -2.33 -17.88 -7.60
C CYS A 40 -0.96 -18.42 -7.19
N ASN A 41 -0.07 -18.56 -8.16
CA ASN A 41 1.32 -18.97 -7.94
C ASN A 41 2.22 -17.77 -7.57
N GLU A 42 1.73 -16.55 -7.75
CA GLU A 42 2.48 -15.35 -7.42
C GLU A 42 2.38 -15.04 -5.93
N GLN A 43 3.54 -14.78 -5.33
CA GLN A 43 3.65 -14.41 -3.94
C GLN A 43 3.80 -12.90 -3.82
N PHE A 44 2.81 -12.28 -3.20
CA PHE A 44 2.82 -10.87 -2.82
C PHE A 44 2.25 -10.71 -1.42
N ALA A 45 2.49 -9.56 -0.82
CA ALA A 45 1.91 -9.16 0.44
C ALA A 45 1.14 -7.85 0.32
N ILE A 46 0.17 -7.69 1.20
CA ILE A 46 -0.63 -6.49 1.37
C ILE A 46 -0.44 -6.03 2.81
N GLN A 47 0.00 -4.80 2.97
CA GLN A 47 -0.07 -4.11 4.25
C GLN A 47 -1.37 -3.33 4.31
N ALA A 48 -2.23 -3.69 5.25
CA ALA A 48 -3.48 -2.99 5.51
C ALA A 48 -3.34 -2.15 6.78
N VAL A 49 -3.35 -0.83 6.63
CA VAL A 49 -3.23 0.13 7.73
C VAL A 49 -4.59 0.77 7.97
N THR A 50 -5.06 0.76 9.22
CA THR A 50 -6.27 1.49 9.62
C THR A 50 -5.86 2.70 10.45
N LYS A 51 -6.38 3.88 10.11
CA LYS A 51 -6.17 5.15 10.81
C LYS A 51 -7.50 5.74 11.28
N GLN A 52 -7.48 6.48 12.39
CA GLN A 52 -8.63 7.27 12.84
C GLN A 52 -8.65 8.61 12.08
N ASP A 53 -9.50 8.73 11.06
CA ASP A 53 -9.73 9.95 10.25
C ASP A 53 -8.47 10.76 9.88
N PHE A 54 -7.52 10.14 9.18
CA PHE A 54 -6.19 10.70 8.83
C PHE A 54 -5.25 11.01 10.00
N GLY A 55 -5.65 10.67 11.22
CA GLY A 55 -4.84 10.76 12.42
C GLY A 55 -4.04 9.48 12.71
N PRO A 56 -3.94 9.06 13.98
CA PRO A 56 -3.05 7.98 14.38
C PRO A 56 -3.44 6.63 13.76
N VAL A 57 -2.42 5.80 13.56
CA VAL A 57 -2.59 4.39 13.17
C VAL A 57 -3.24 3.64 14.33
N LEU A 58 -4.37 3.01 14.02
CA LEU A 58 -5.10 2.13 14.93
C LEU A 58 -4.62 0.68 14.81
N SER A 59 -4.33 0.23 13.58
CA SER A 59 -3.84 -1.11 13.33
C SER A 59 -3.03 -1.17 12.04
N THR A 60 -2.12 -2.12 11.99
CA THR A 60 -1.41 -2.52 10.78
C THR A 60 -1.39 -4.04 10.74
N ILE A 61 -1.93 -4.61 9.68
CA ILE A 61 -2.04 -6.05 9.49
C ILE A 61 -1.41 -6.39 8.15
N TRP A 62 -0.57 -7.42 8.11
CA TRP A 62 0.00 -7.93 6.88
C TRP A 62 -0.75 -9.16 6.42
N TYR A 63 -1.02 -9.20 5.11
CA TYR A 63 -1.67 -10.31 4.44
C TYR A 63 -0.73 -10.83 3.37
N VAL A 64 -0.43 -12.11 3.38
CA VAL A 64 0.42 -12.75 2.37
C VAL A 64 -0.46 -13.63 1.50
N ARG A 65 -0.33 -13.49 0.18
CA ARG A 65 -1.04 -14.33 -0.78
C ARG A 65 -0.60 -15.78 -0.64
N GLU A 66 -1.56 -16.69 -0.46
CA GLU A 66 -1.32 -18.12 -0.32
C GLU A 66 -2.49 -18.93 -0.87
N GLY A 67 -2.23 -19.78 -1.87
CA GLY A 67 -3.25 -20.64 -2.50
C GLY A 67 -4.43 -19.86 -3.07
N THR A 68 -5.63 -20.06 -2.49
CA THR A 68 -6.90 -19.41 -2.87
C THR A 68 -7.32 -18.27 -1.93
N GLY A 69 -6.44 -17.83 -1.01
CA GLY A 69 -6.74 -16.71 -0.12
C GLY A 69 -5.51 -15.94 0.36
N PHE A 70 -5.64 -15.36 1.54
CA PHE A 70 -4.59 -14.62 2.22
C PHE A 70 -4.41 -15.11 3.65
N ARG A 71 -3.16 -15.33 4.04
CA ARG A 71 -2.78 -15.62 5.43
C ARG A 71 -2.36 -14.32 6.12
N ILE A 72 -2.77 -14.14 7.37
CA ILE A 72 -2.24 -13.04 8.20
C ILE A 72 -0.80 -13.35 8.57
N ASP A 73 0.06 -12.36 8.46
CA ASP A 73 1.44 -12.45 8.90
C ASP A 73 1.73 -11.42 9.99
N ASP A 74 1.92 -11.88 11.23
CA ASP A 74 2.21 -11.00 12.36
C ASP A 74 3.69 -10.58 12.41
N THR A 75 4.56 -11.20 11.59
CA THR A 75 6.03 -11.01 11.63
C THR A 75 6.55 -9.86 10.76
N SER A 76 5.67 -8.92 10.42
CA SER A 76 5.99 -7.72 9.63
C SER A 76 6.76 -8.02 8.34
N ASN A 77 6.47 -9.16 7.68
CA ASN A 77 6.98 -9.48 6.35
C ASN A 77 8.51 -9.68 6.25
N SER A 78 9.20 -9.77 7.39
CA SER A 78 10.66 -9.86 7.46
C SER A 78 11.21 -11.13 6.80
N ASP A 79 10.53 -12.26 6.95
CA ASP A 79 10.98 -13.56 6.45
C ASP A 79 10.93 -13.68 4.92
N ARG A 80 10.00 -12.97 4.25
CA ARG A 80 9.74 -13.14 2.81
C ARG A 80 10.38 -12.08 1.91
N ARG A 81 11.01 -11.05 2.51
CA ARG A 81 11.74 -9.98 1.80
C ARG A 81 10.91 -9.27 0.71
N PHE A 82 9.58 -9.14 0.87
CA PHE A 82 8.82 -8.35 -0.10
C PHE A 82 9.16 -6.87 0.07
N GLN A 83 9.24 -6.16 -1.04
CA GLN A 83 9.51 -4.72 -1.08
C GLN A 83 8.24 -3.98 -1.47
N ARG A 84 8.09 -2.75 -0.96
CA ARG A 84 6.91 -1.92 -1.24
C ARG A 84 6.83 -1.61 -2.74
N SER A 85 5.68 -1.88 -3.34
CA SER A 85 5.33 -1.41 -4.68
C SER A 85 4.82 0.04 -4.62
N ASN A 86 4.84 0.74 -5.76
CA ASN A 86 4.16 2.03 -5.92
C ASN A 86 2.62 1.89 -6.03
N ASP A 87 2.10 0.67 -6.06
CA ASP A 87 0.66 0.40 -6.11
C ASP A 87 0.06 0.40 -4.71
N PHE A 88 -0.96 1.24 -4.51
CA PHE A 88 -1.71 1.32 -3.26
C PHE A 88 -3.16 1.70 -3.54
N LYS A 89 -4.03 1.46 -2.55
CA LYS A 89 -5.43 1.89 -2.59
C LYS A 89 -5.88 2.37 -1.23
N ASN A 90 -6.59 3.50 -1.22
CA ASN A 90 -7.09 4.12 0.00
C ASN A 90 -8.62 4.10 0.05
N PHE A 91 -9.16 3.89 1.24
CA PHE A 91 -10.60 3.91 1.51
C PHE A 91 -10.91 4.80 2.71
N LYS A 92 -12.10 5.41 2.70
CA LYS A 92 -12.62 6.16 3.84
C LYS A 92 -14.01 5.64 4.22
N CYS A 93 -14.22 5.41 5.50
CA CYS A 93 -15.56 5.26 6.07
C CYS A 93 -15.94 6.55 6.81
N ARG A 94 -16.94 7.26 6.31
CA ARG A 94 -17.42 8.50 6.94
C ARG A 94 -18.16 8.23 8.24
N SER A 95 -18.97 7.17 8.30
CA SER A 95 -19.79 6.83 9.46
C SER A 95 -18.97 6.52 10.71
N HIS A 96 -17.85 5.81 10.54
CA HIS A 96 -16.97 5.43 11.66
C HIS A 96 -15.72 6.31 11.77
N LYS A 97 -15.59 7.33 10.90
CA LYS A 97 -14.41 8.20 10.82
C LYS A 97 -13.10 7.40 10.73
N ARG A 98 -13.08 6.39 9.85
CA ARG A 98 -11.90 5.53 9.62
C ARG A 98 -11.33 5.74 8.24
N PHE A 99 -10.02 5.68 8.17
CA PHE A 99 -9.25 5.70 6.94
C PHE A 99 -8.46 4.41 6.82
N PHE A 100 -8.40 3.83 5.62
CA PHE A 100 -7.74 2.56 5.36
C PHE A 100 -6.76 2.74 4.21
N GLU A 101 -5.53 2.29 4.39
CA GLU A 101 -4.50 2.25 3.37
C GLU A 101 -4.18 0.79 3.08
N VAL A 102 -4.20 0.43 1.80
CA VAL A 102 -3.88 -0.92 1.31
C VAL A 102 -2.67 -0.76 0.41
N ASN A 103 -1.49 -1.10 0.93
CA ASN A 103 -0.23 -0.99 0.20
C ASN A 103 0.19 -2.36 -0.32
N LEU A 104 0.60 -2.43 -1.59
CA LEU A 104 1.12 -3.66 -2.20
C LEU A 104 2.62 -3.81 -1.95
N TYR A 105 3.04 -5.04 -1.65
CA TYR A 105 4.44 -5.45 -1.53
C TYR A 105 4.66 -6.68 -2.42
N THR A 106 5.68 -6.65 -3.29
CA THR A 106 6.02 -7.73 -4.22
C THR A 106 7.47 -8.15 -4.01
N LYS A 107 7.89 -9.31 -4.54
CA LYS A 107 9.31 -9.72 -4.45
C LYS A 107 10.25 -8.78 -5.20
N ASP A 108 9.81 -8.31 -6.37
CA ASP A 108 10.59 -7.42 -7.24
C ASP A 108 10.48 -5.94 -6.83
N GLY A 109 9.62 -5.62 -5.85
CA GLY A 109 9.43 -4.28 -5.33
C GLY A 109 8.82 -3.30 -6.34
N VAL A 110 9.31 -2.07 -6.31
CA VAL A 110 8.91 -1.03 -7.27
C VAL A 110 9.31 -1.47 -8.67
N SER A 111 8.33 -1.72 -9.53
CA SER A 111 8.59 -1.89 -10.96
C SER A 111 9.20 -0.60 -11.51
N HIS A 112 10.49 -0.63 -11.81
CA HIS A 112 11.26 0.47 -12.39
C HIS A 112 10.95 0.73 -13.87
N HIS A 113 9.91 0.09 -14.44
CA HIS A 113 9.61 0.15 -15.86
C HIS A 113 9.12 1.52 -16.38
N HIS A 114 8.94 2.50 -15.50
CA HIS A 114 8.78 3.91 -15.88
C HIS A 114 9.63 4.80 -14.96
N GLU A 115 10.77 5.24 -15.46
CA GLU A 115 11.56 6.32 -14.88
C GLU A 115 10.70 7.56 -14.62
N SER A 116 10.84 8.09 -13.41
CA SER A 116 10.47 9.43 -12.93
C SER A 116 9.28 10.12 -13.61
N THR A 117 8.13 10.10 -12.95
CA THR A 117 7.26 11.29 -12.96
C THR A 117 7.27 11.93 -11.58
N ARG A 118 7.27 13.27 -11.57
CA ARG A 118 7.30 14.16 -10.40
C ARG A 118 6.29 13.77 -9.30
N SER A 119 5.25 13.04 -9.65
CA SER A 119 4.21 12.46 -8.78
C SER A 119 4.70 11.33 -7.86
N GLY A 120 5.66 10.50 -8.26
CA GLY A 120 6.16 9.39 -7.42
C GLY A 120 6.82 9.87 -6.11
N ARG A 121 7.45 11.06 -6.13
CA ARG A 121 8.07 11.67 -4.95
C ARG A 121 7.05 12.18 -3.93
N SER A 122 5.82 12.48 -4.35
CA SER A 122 4.76 12.94 -3.44
C SER A 122 4.11 11.79 -2.67
N TYR A 123 4.07 10.59 -3.26
CA TYR A 123 3.53 9.38 -2.63
C TYR A 123 4.58 8.59 -1.82
N ALA A 124 5.87 8.81 -2.07
CA ALA A 124 6.97 8.25 -1.29
C ALA A 124 7.21 8.93 0.07
N ARG A 125 6.31 9.81 0.54
CA ARG A 125 6.48 10.55 1.81
C ARG A 125 6.51 9.65 3.05
N ASP A 126 6.03 8.42 2.96
CA ASP A 126 6.05 7.45 4.06
C ASP A 126 7.26 6.49 4.01
N ALA A 127 8.29 6.79 3.22
CA ALA A 127 9.56 6.05 3.25
C ALA A 127 10.34 6.26 4.58
N SER A 128 9.86 7.11 5.50
CA SER A 128 10.48 7.31 6.81
C SER A 128 10.25 6.16 7.79
N ILE A 129 9.34 5.21 7.50
CA ILE A 129 9.13 4.02 8.33
C ILE A 129 10.18 2.92 8.04
N ASP A 130 10.81 2.93 6.85
CA ASP A 130 11.78 1.89 6.44
C ASP A 130 13.26 2.30 6.66
N GLN A 131 13.53 3.40 7.37
CA GLN A 131 14.90 3.84 7.64
C GLN A 131 15.51 3.20 8.89
N ASP A 132 15.85 1.91 8.81
CA ASP A 132 16.87 1.31 9.69
C ASP A 132 18.21 1.07 8.96
N SER A 133 18.39 1.69 7.79
CA SER A 133 19.70 1.81 7.14
C SER A 133 20.03 3.29 7.00
N GLY A 134 20.95 3.77 7.84
CA GLY A 134 21.30 5.18 8.04
C GLY A 134 21.97 5.87 6.85
N ILE A 135 21.27 5.98 5.73
CA ILE A 135 21.65 6.83 4.60
C ILE A 135 20.58 7.91 4.44
N CYS A 136 20.78 9.02 5.14
CA CYS A 136 20.07 10.27 4.89
C CYS A 136 20.45 10.79 3.50
N THR A 137 19.64 10.53 2.49
CA THR A 137 19.68 11.30 1.24
C THR A 137 19.03 12.66 1.50
N LYS A 138 19.88 13.68 1.75
CA LYS A 138 19.46 15.09 1.83
C LYS A 138 18.61 15.44 0.60
N GLY A 139 17.39 15.91 0.83
CA GLY A 139 16.52 16.44 -0.21
C GLY A 139 17.18 17.62 -0.94
N ALA A 140 16.83 17.80 -2.21
CA ALA A 140 17.41 18.82 -3.07
C ALA A 140 17.25 20.24 -2.48
N HIS A 141 18.37 20.92 -2.27
CA HIS A 141 18.45 22.33 -1.92
C HIS A 141 18.14 23.16 -3.17
N TRP A 142 17.04 23.91 -3.17
CA TRP A 142 16.66 24.76 -4.29
C TRP A 142 17.54 26.01 -4.32
N THR A 143 18.40 26.15 -5.33
CA THR A 143 18.98 27.45 -5.69
C THR A 143 18.04 28.16 -6.66
N HIS A 144 17.49 29.31 -6.25
CA HIS A 144 16.72 30.19 -7.14
C HIS A 144 17.63 30.74 -8.25
N PRO A 145 17.21 30.76 -9.53
CA PRO A 145 17.93 31.51 -10.55
C PRO A 145 17.70 33.02 -10.37
N ALA A 146 18.79 33.78 -10.37
CA ALA A 146 18.78 35.24 -10.29
C ALA A 146 18.01 35.84 -11.48
N GLN A 147 17.08 36.74 -11.18
CA GLN A 147 16.42 37.58 -12.18
C GLN A 147 17.43 38.61 -12.71
N LYS A 148 17.49 38.78 -14.03
CA LYS A 148 18.17 39.90 -14.70
C LYS A 148 17.16 41.00 -14.99
#